data_AF-A0A2V8T6Z3-F1
#
_entry.id   AF-A0A2V8T6Z3-F1
#
_cell.length_a   1.000
_cell.length_b   1.000
_cell.length_c   1.000
_cell.angle_alpha   90.00
_cell.angle_beta   90.00
_cell.angle_gamma   90.00
#
_symmetry.space_group_name_H-M   'P 1'
#
loop_
_entity.id
_entity.type
_entity.pdbx_description
1 polymer ?
#
loop_
_entity_poly.entity_id
_entity_poly.type
_entity_poly.pdbx_seq_one_letter_code
_entity_poly.pdbx_strand_id
1 'polypeptide(L)'
;RLMLPPAGFVTGIYARSDIERGVHKAPANEVVRGLTRFEANINKARQDVLNPEGVNCLRFFEGRGSRVWGARTISSDPEWKYVNVRRLFIYIEHSIDKGTQWAVFEPNNRRLWDNVRHTVEDFLLVLWRDGALLGDKPEEAYFVRCDRTTMTQNDLDNGRLICLVGIAPTKPAEFVIFRVGQWTADSKV
;
A
#
# COMPACT_ATOMS: atom_id res chain seq x y z
N ARG A 1 -8.10 -19.84 -30.36
CA ARG A 1 -7.64 -18.82 -29.39
C ARG A 1 -8.58 -18.90 -28.20
N LEU A 2 -8.05 -19.01 -26.98
CA LEU A 2 -8.85 -19.13 -25.75
C LEU A 2 -9.00 -17.74 -25.11
N MET A 3 -10.21 -17.37 -24.74
CA MET A 3 -10.48 -16.17 -23.94
C MET A 3 -10.37 -16.54 -22.46
N LEU A 4 -9.57 -15.78 -21.71
CA LEU A 4 -9.32 -16.03 -20.30
C LEU A 4 -9.66 -14.78 -19.48
N PRO A 5 -10.22 -14.95 -18.27
CA PRO A 5 -10.44 -13.83 -17.36
C PRO A 5 -9.10 -13.22 -16.93
N PRO A 6 -9.04 -11.90 -16.68
CA PRO A 6 -7.79 -11.20 -16.37
C PRO A 6 -7.25 -11.52 -14.97
N ALA A 7 -8.06 -12.07 -14.07
CA ALA A 7 -7.73 -12.25 -12.66
C ALA A 7 -6.40 -12.99 -12.44
N GLY A 8 -6.19 -14.14 -13.09
CA GLY A 8 -4.95 -14.91 -12.93
C GLY A 8 -3.70 -14.14 -13.38
N PHE A 9 -3.80 -13.35 -14.45
CA PHE A 9 -2.71 -12.50 -14.91
C PHE A 9 -2.42 -11.37 -13.92
N VAL A 10 -3.46 -10.74 -13.37
CA VAL A 10 -3.33 -9.65 -12.39
C VAL A 10 -2.73 -10.16 -11.07
N THR A 11 -3.12 -11.36 -10.60
CA THR A 11 -2.50 -11.99 -9.43
C THR A 11 -1.00 -12.25 -9.64
N GLY A 12 -0.61 -12.73 -10.83
CA GLY A 12 0.81 -12.88 -11.17
C GLY A 12 1.56 -11.54 -11.20
N ILE A 13 0.88 -10.47 -11.61
CA ILE A 13 1.44 -9.11 -11.56
C ILE A 13 1.60 -8.63 -10.12
N TYR A 14 0.67 -8.95 -9.21
CA TYR A 14 0.80 -8.60 -7.79
C TYR A 14 2.05 -9.27 -7.21
N ALA A 15 2.19 -10.59 -7.38
CA ALA A 15 3.35 -11.32 -6.89
C ALA A 15 4.66 -10.75 -7.45
N ARG A 16 4.75 -10.54 -8.78
CA ARG A 16 5.93 -9.96 -9.41
C ARG A 16 6.25 -8.56 -8.87
N SER A 17 5.24 -7.69 -8.82
CA SER A 17 5.39 -6.31 -8.38
C SER A 17 5.88 -6.23 -6.94
N ASP A 18 5.33 -7.07 -6.06
CA ASP A 18 5.71 -7.10 -4.65
C ASP A 18 7.14 -7.60 -4.45
N ILE A 19 7.55 -8.64 -5.19
CA ILE A 19 8.91 -9.19 -5.12
C ILE A 19 9.94 -8.18 -5.64
N GLU A 20 9.66 -7.55 -6.78
CA GLU A 20 10.62 -6.67 -7.44
C GLU A 20 10.69 -5.26 -6.81
N ARG A 21 9.58 -4.78 -6.23
CA ARG A 21 9.43 -3.36 -5.84
C ARG A 21 8.78 -3.14 -4.48
N GLY A 22 8.35 -4.19 -3.79
CA GLY A 22 7.62 -4.11 -2.53
C GLY A 22 6.11 -3.87 -2.70
N VAL A 23 5.35 -4.27 -1.68
CA VAL A 23 3.87 -4.21 -1.65
C VAL A 23 3.33 -2.77 -1.76
N HIS A 24 4.12 -1.80 -1.31
CA HIS A 24 3.77 -0.38 -1.31
C HIS A 24 3.66 0.20 -2.73
N LYS A 25 4.29 -0.42 -3.74
CA LYS A 25 4.21 0.04 -5.12
C LYS A 25 2.90 -0.44 -5.77
N ALA A 26 2.18 0.48 -6.41
CA ALA A 26 0.95 0.18 -7.15
C ALA A 26 1.20 -0.89 -8.24
N PRO A 27 0.40 -1.98 -8.29
CA PRO A 27 0.50 -3.00 -9.34
C PRO A 27 -0.17 -2.53 -10.66
N ALA A 28 0.00 -1.26 -11.00
CA ALA A 28 -0.43 -0.62 -12.23
C ALA A 28 0.77 -0.18 -13.06
N ASN A 29 0.51 0.19 -14.32
CA ASN A 29 1.55 0.41 -15.34
C ASN A 29 2.44 -0.83 -15.55
N GLU A 30 1.94 -2.01 -15.21
CA GLU A 30 2.63 -3.28 -15.33
C GLU A 30 2.29 -3.97 -16.64
N VAL A 31 3.31 -4.51 -17.31
CA VAL A 31 3.10 -5.30 -18.54
C VAL A 31 2.43 -6.62 -18.17
N VAL A 32 1.33 -6.92 -18.86
CA VAL A 32 0.65 -8.20 -18.74
C VAL A 32 1.39 -9.18 -19.65
N ARG A 33 2.10 -10.15 -19.06
CA ARG A 33 2.93 -11.13 -19.79
C ARG A 33 2.06 -12.29 -20.29
N GLY A 34 2.45 -12.90 -21.42
CA GLY A 34 1.82 -14.13 -21.93
C GLY A 34 0.49 -13.95 -22.68
N LEU A 35 0.01 -12.72 -22.88
CA LEU A 35 -1.18 -12.45 -23.68
C LEU A 35 -0.85 -12.17 -25.16
N THR A 36 -1.80 -12.42 -26.05
CA THR A 36 -1.71 -11.99 -27.45
C THR A 36 -2.34 -10.62 -27.68
N ARG A 37 -3.55 -10.40 -27.16
CA ARG A 37 -4.24 -9.09 -27.13
C ARG A 37 -5.33 -9.09 -26.06
N PHE A 38 -5.83 -7.90 -25.72
CA PHE A 38 -7.08 -7.78 -24.99
C PHE A 38 -8.28 -8.02 -25.90
N GLU A 39 -9.41 -8.41 -25.31
CA GLU A 39 -10.68 -8.57 -26.02
C GLU A 39 -11.16 -7.24 -26.61
N ALA A 40 -11.15 -6.21 -25.77
CA ALA A 40 -11.52 -4.86 -26.12
C ALA A 40 -10.39 -3.90 -25.74
N ASN A 41 -10.08 -2.97 -26.64
CA ASN A 41 -9.19 -1.86 -26.32
C ASN A 41 -9.99 -0.74 -25.65
N ILE A 42 -9.61 -0.41 -24.42
CA ILE A 42 -10.20 0.71 -23.68
C ILE A 42 -9.40 1.98 -23.99
N ASN A 43 -10.09 3.00 -24.52
CA ASN A 43 -9.51 4.32 -24.76
C ASN A 43 -9.62 5.20 -23.50
N LYS A 44 -9.04 6.40 -23.57
CA LYS A 44 -9.02 7.34 -22.44
C LYS A 44 -10.44 7.72 -21.98
N ALA A 45 -11.32 8.11 -22.91
CA ALA A 45 -12.67 8.54 -22.57
C ALA A 45 -13.49 7.45 -21.84
N ARG A 46 -13.39 6.18 -22.28
CA ARG A 46 -14.04 5.06 -21.59
C ARG A 46 -13.44 4.84 -20.20
N GLN A 47 -12.11 4.92 -20.07
CA GLN A 47 -11.47 4.80 -18.77
C GLN A 47 -11.90 5.93 -17.82
N ASP A 48 -12.04 7.17 -18.30
CA ASP A 48 -12.42 8.31 -17.47
C ASP A 48 -13.81 8.12 -16.83
N VAL A 49 -14.70 7.34 -17.46
CA VAL A 49 -16.00 6.92 -16.90
C VAL A 49 -15.87 5.75 -15.93
N LEU A 50 -14.99 4.78 -16.21
CA LEU A 50 -14.83 3.55 -15.43
C LEU A 50 -14.00 3.72 -14.16
N ASN A 51 -13.00 4.61 -14.19
CA ASN A 51 -12.05 4.78 -13.09
C ASN A 51 -12.71 5.31 -11.80
N PRO A 52 -13.69 6.24 -11.83
CA PRO A 52 -14.47 6.63 -10.63
C PRO A 52 -15.18 5.46 -9.96
N GLU A 53 -15.63 4.46 -10.73
CA GLU A 53 -16.32 3.25 -10.24
C GLU A 53 -15.35 2.16 -9.72
N GLY A 54 -14.06 2.48 -9.57
CA GLY A 54 -13.06 1.51 -9.10
C GLY A 54 -12.68 0.44 -10.14
N VAL A 55 -13.07 0.60 -11.40
CA VAL A 55 -12.78 -0.37 -12.47
C VAL A 55 -11.39 -0.10 -13.07
N ASN A 56 -10.43 -0.95 -12.71
CA ASN A 56 -9.06 -0.90 -13.22
C ASN A 56 -8.98 -1.45 -14.64
N CYS A 57 -8.81 -0.56 -15.63
CA CYS A 57 -8.81 -0.94 -17.03
C CYS A 57 -7.50 -1.62 -17.48
N LEU A 58 -7.62 -2.56 -18.42
CA LEU A 58 -6.49 -3.12 -19.16
C LEU A 58 -6.35 -2.38 -20.50
N ARG A 59 -5.18 -1.81 -20.79
CA ARG A 59 -4.98 -0.93 -21.94
C ARG A 59 -3.73 -1.29 -22.74
N PHE A 60 -3.87 -1.27 -24.05
CA PHE A 60 -2.76 -1.37 -24.98
C PHE A 60 -2.21 0.02 -25.28
N PHE A 61 -0.89 0.14 -25.22
CA PHE A 61 -0.17 1.35 -25.60
C PHE A 61 0.86 0.98 -26.65
N GLU A 62 0.83 1.65 -27.79
CA GLU A 62 1.82 1.47 -28.84
C GLU A 62 3.24 1.74 -28.29
N GLY A 63 4.20 0.87 -28.63
CA GLY A 63 5.56 0.91 -28.10
C GLY A 63 5.73 0.50 -26.63
N ARG A 64 4.65 0.38 -25.84
CA ARG A 64 4.69 0.04 -24.41
C ARG A 64 3.99 -1.26 -24.03
N GLY A 65 3.23 -1.83 -24.96
CA GLY A 65 2.52 -3.10 -24.82
C GLY A 65 1.21 -3.01 -24.02
N SER A 66 0.66 -4.18 -23.73
CA SER A 66 -0.56 -4.37 -22.94
C SER A 66 -0.29 -4.27 -21.44
N ARG A 67 -1.00 -3.36 -20.76
CA ARG A 67 -0.73 -3.03 -19.35
C ARG A 67 -1.98 -3.03 -18.48
N VAL A 68 -1.78 -3.33 -17.19
CA VAL A 68 -2.72 -2.96 -16.13
C VAL A 68 -2.65 -1.45 -15.95
N TRP A 69 -3.78 -0.76 -16.02
CA TRP A 69 -3.82 0.70 -16.08
C TRP A 69 -4.77 1.32 -15.05
N GLY A 70 -4.74 0.78 -13.83
CA GLY A 70 -5.45 1.30 -12.66
C GLY A 70 -5.03 0.53 -11.41
N ALA A 71 -5.12 1.20 -10.26
CA ALA A 71 -4.85 0.60 -8.95
C ALA A 71 -5.88 1.05 -7.89
N ARG A 72 -7.12 1.34 -8.29
CA ARG A 72 -8.19 1.70 -7.37
C ARG A 72 -8.87 0.47 -6.78
N THR A 73 -9.36 0.58 -5.57
CA THR A 73 -10.28 -0.39 -4.97
C THR A 73 -11.72 -0.02 -5.33
N ILE A 74 -12.67 -0.84 -4.90
CA ILE A 74 -14.11 -0.56 -4.96
C ILE A 74 -14.63 0.17 -3.70
N SER A 75 -13.72 0.58 -2.81
CA SER A 75 -14.10 1.25 -1.55
C SER A 75 -14.61 2.67 -1.81
N SER A 76 -15.68 3.04 -1.12
CA SER A 76 -16.13 4.44 -1.03
C SER A 76 -15.31 5.26 -0.03
N ASP A 77 -14.59 4.60 0.88
CA ASP A 77 -13.69 5.25 1.82
C ASP A 77 -12.42 5.78 1.12
N PRO A 78 -12.16 7.09 1.14
CA PRO A 78 -10.96 7.69 0.53
C PRO A 78 -9.64 7.15 1.08
N GLU A 79 -9.60 6.66 2.33
CA GLU A 79 -8.40 6.07 2.92
C GLU A 79 -7.99 4.79 2.18
N TRP A 80 -8.98 4.00 1.75
CA TRP A 80 -8.78 2.72 1.08
C TRP A 80 -8.89 2.81 -0.44
N LYS A 81 -8.77 4.01 -1.01
CA LYS A 81 -8.91 4.25 -2.45
C LYS A 81 -7.97 3.39 -3.31
N TYR A 82 -6.74 3.13 -2.86
CA TYR A 82 -5.72 2.46 -3.68
C TYR A 82 -5.38 1.04 -3.18
N VAL A 83 -5.21 0.13 -4.14
CA VAL A 83 -4.90 -1.29 -3.92
C VAL A 83 -3.59 -1.46 -3.16
N ASN A 84 -2.52 -0.77 -3.55
CA ASN A 84 -1.22 -0.89 -2.87
C ASN A 84 -1.28 -0.41 -1.42
N VAL A 85 -2.06 0.65 -1.14
CA VAL A 85 -2.25 1.14 0.24
C VAL A 85 -2.96 0.09 1.08
N ARG A 86 -4.12 -0.43 0.63
CA ARG A 86 -4.85 -1.47 1.38
C ARG A 86 -4.03 -2.75 1.55
N ARG A 87 -3.28 -3.16 0.52
CA ARG A 87 -2.41 -4.34 0.58
C ARG A 87 -1.22 -4.15 1.51
N LEU A 88 -0.66 -2.95 1.58
CA LEU A 88 0.40 -2.62 2.53
C LEU A 88 -0.09 -2.76 3.98
N PHE A 89 -1.29 -2.26 4.30
CA PHE A 89 -1.89 -2.46 5.62
C PHE A 89 -2.11 -3.94 5.94
N ILE A 90 -2.69 -4.72 5.01
CA ILE A 90 -2.87 -6.17 5.19
C ILE A 90 -1.52 -6.87 5.44
N TYR A 91 -0.48 -6.51 4.69
CA TYR A 91 0.86 -7.05 4.85
C TYR A 91 1.45 -6.73 6.22
N ILE A 92 1.30 -5.49 6.69
CA ILE A 92 1.79 -5.04 8.00
C ILE A 92 1.05 -5.73 9.13
N GLU A 93 -0.29 -5.73 9.09
CA GLU A 93 -1.15 -6.39 10.07
C GLU A 93 -0.78 -7.88 10.21
N HIS A 94 -0.68 -8.59 9.08
CA HIS A 94 -0.34 -10.02 9.08
C HIS A 94 1.10 -10.29 9.53
N SER A 95 2.05 -9.43 9.16
CA SER A 95 3.46 -9.58 9.56
C SER A 95 3.66 -9.33 11.05
N ILE A 96 2.96 -8.33 11.62
CA ILE A 96 2.98 -8.05 13.06
C ILE A 96 2.35 -9.21 13.83
N ASP A 97 1.18 -9.68 13.41
CA ASP A 97 0.49 -10.82 14.05
C ASP A 97 1.40 -12.06 14.08
N LYS A 98 1.98 -12.42 12.93
CA LYS A 98 2.91 -13.55 12.83
C LYS A 98 4.21 -13.33 13.63
N GLY A 99 4.75 -12.11 13.59
CA GLY A 99 6.01 -11.75 14.23
C GLY A 99 5.94 -11.63 15.76
N THR A 100 4.73 -11.48 16.31
CA THR A 100 4.49 -11.30 17.75
C THR A 100 3.76 -12.47 18.41
N GLN A 101 3.58 -13.61 17.72
CA GLN A 101 2.96 -14.82 18.29
C GLN A 101 3.64 -15.32 19.58
N TRP A 102 4.94 -15.07 19.76
CA TRP A 102 5.68 -15.44 20.97
C TRP A 102 5.19 -14.70 22.22
N ALA A 103 4.46 -13.59 22.09
CA ALA A 103 3.95 -12.82 23.21
C ALA A 103 2.71 -13.46 23.88
N VAL A 104 2.08 -14.43 23.20
CA VAL A 104 0.88 -15.10 23.70
C VAL A 104 1.24 -15.94 24.93
N PHE A 105 0.47 -15.77 26.01
CA PHE A 105 0.67 -16.41 27.32
C PHE A 105 1.93 -16.00 28.10
N GLU A 106 2.68 -14.99 27.63
CA GLU A 106 3.76 -14.41 28.43
C GLU A 106 3.22 -13.55 29.59
N PRO A 107 3.99 -13.37 30.68
CA PRO A 107 3.59 -12.48 31.78
C PRO A 107 3.34 -11.05 31.29
N ASN A 108 2.09 -10.57 31.45
CA ASN A 108 1.65 -9.26 30.97
C ASN A 108 2.23 -8.11 31.82
N ASN A 109 3.49 -7.74 31.53
CA ASN A 109 4.26 -6.73 32.25
C ASN A 109 5.00 -5.77 31.30
N ARG A 110 5.62 -4.73 31.87
CA ARG A 110 6.36 -3.72 31.09
C ARG A 110 7.42 -4.30 30.15
N ARG A 111 8.12 -5.35 30.57
CA ARG A 111 9.14 -6.00 29.74
C ARG A 111 8.53 -6.63 28.49
N LEU A 112 7.37 -7.28 28.61
CA LEU A 112 6.63 -7.81 27.45
C LEU A 112 6.22 -6.66 26.51
N TRP A 113 5.69 -5.58 27.06
CA TRP A 113 5.23 -4.43 26.27
C TRP A 113 6.37 -3.78 25.49
N ASP A 114 7.52 -3.57 26.14
CA ASP A 114 8.72 -3.03 25.51
C ASP A 114 9.23 -3.95 24.39
N ASN A 115 9.23 -5.28 24.61
CA ASN A 115 9.65 -6.23 23.59
C ASN A 115 8.71 -6.23 22.37
N VAL A 116 7.39 -6.19 22.59
CA VAL A 116 6.40 -6.08 21.50
C VAL A 116 6.60 -4.77 20.74
N ARG A 117 6.72 -3.65 21.46
CA ARG A 117 6.93 -2.32 20.86
C ARG A 117 8.19 -2.28 19.99
N HIS A 118 9.34 -2.71 20.52
CA HIS A 118 10.59 -2.72 19.75
C HIS A 118 10.50 -3.65 18.52
N THR A 119 9.88 -4.82 18.65
CA THR A 119 9.70 -5.76 17.51
C THR A 119 8.92 -5.10 16.37
N VAL A 120 7.86 -4.36 16.70
CA VAL A 120 7.06 -3.66 15.69
C VAL A 120 7.79 -2.42 15.15
N GLU A 121 8.48 -1.66 16.00
CA GLU A 121 9.28 -0.50 15.58
C GLU A 121 10.40 -0.89 14.61
N ASP A 122 11.11 -1.98 14.88
CA ASP A 122 12.18 -2.49 14.01
C ASP A 122 11.65 -2.92 12.63
N PHE A 123 10.49 -3.57 12.61
CA PHE A 123 9.82 -3.95 11.35
C PHE A 123 9.39 -2.72 10.52
N LEU A 124 8.77 -1.73 11.16
CA LEU A 124 8.34 -0.51 10.49
C LEU A 124 9.52 0.34 10.02
N LEU A 125 10.65 0.31 10.75
CA LEU A 125 11.89 0.97 10.34
C LEU A 125 12.43 0.41 9.02
N VAL A 126 12.38 -0.91 8.84
CA VAL A 126 12.77 -1.55 7.56
C VAL A 126 11.83 -1.09 6.45
N LEU A 127 10.52 -1.11 6.68
CA LEU A 127 9.55 -0.66 5.67
C LEU A 127 9.74 0.82 5.29
N TRP A 128 10.04 1.68 6.26
CA TRP A 128 10.35 3.09 5.99
C TRP A 128 11.62 3.24 5.14
N ARG A 129 12.70 2.53 5.48
CA ARG A 129 13.95 2.53 4.70
C ARG A 129 13.75 2.03 3.27
N ASP A 130 12.84 1.08 3.07
CA ASP A 130 12.46 0.56 1.75
C ASP A 130 11.52 1.50 0.97
N GLY A 131 11.18 2.67 1.53
CA GLY A 131 10.32 3.68 0.89
C GLY A 131 8.83 3.34 0.94
N ALA A 132 8.40 2.37 1.75
CA ALA A 132 6.99 2.02 1.90
C ALA A 132 6.21 3.08 2.69
N LEU A 133 6.88 3.76 3.61
CA LEU A 133 6.29 4.78 4.48
C LEU A 133 6.85 6.18 4.13
N LEU A 134 6.00 7.19 4.24
CA LEU A 134 6.31 8.59 3.94
C LEU A 134 6.86 9.31 5.17
N GLY A 135 7.90 10.12 5.00
CA GLY A 135 8.46 10.96 6.06
C GLY A 135 9.98 11.04 5.92
N ASP A 136 10.56 12.20 6.23
CA ASP A 136 12.02 12.37 6.18
C ASP A 136 12.70 11.71 7.39
N LYS A 137 11.92 11.44 8.45
CA LYS A 137 12.35 10.73 9.66
C LYS A 137 11.33 9.66 10.07
N PRO A 138 11.75 8.60 10.79
CA PRO A 138 10.85 7.54 11.24
C PRO A 138 9.63 8.04 12.03
N GLU A 139 9.80 9.09 12.85
CA GLU A 139 8.74 9.61 13.72
C GLU A 139 7.62 10.34 12.95
N GLU A 140 7.90 10.75 11.70
CA GLU A 140 6.90 11.30 10.78
C GLU A 140 6.16 10.16 10.03
N ALA A 141 6.81 9.01 9.91
CA ALA A 141 6.36 7.89 9.10
C ALA A 141 5.50 6.88 9.86
N TYR A 142 5.77 6.68 11.15
CA TYR A 142 5.00 5.77 11.99
C TYR A 142 5.12 6.08 13.48
N PHE A 143 4.23 5.49 14.26
CA PHE A 143 4.37 5.41 15.71
C PHE A 143 3.91 4.04 16.22
N VAL A 144 4.49 3.60 17.34
CA VAL A 144 4.10 2.39 18.07
C VAL A 144 3.97 2.76 19.54
N ARG A 145 2.82 2.43 20.15
CA ARG A 145 2.58 2.64 21.58
C ARG A 145 2.08 1.34 22.19
N CYS A 146 2.76 0.88 23.23
CA CYS A 146 2.35 -0.29 23.99
C CYS A 146 2.73 -0.03 25.45
N ASP A 147 1.86 0.68 26.17
CA ASP A 147 2.10 1.09 27.55
C ASP A 147 0.78 1.43 28.26
N ARG A 148 0.84 2.07 29.42
CA ARG A 148 -0.36 2.45 30.19
C ARG A 148 -1.23 3.52 29.52
N THR A 149 -0.76 4.17 28.46
CA THR A 149 -1.57 5.09 27.65
C THR A 149 -2.49 4.34 26.68
N THR A 150 -2.19 3.08 26.36
CA THR A 150 -3.02 2.24 25.48
C THR A 150 -3.85 1.20 26.24
N MET A 151 -3.60 1.00 27.54
CA MET A 151 -4.24 -0.04 28.35
C MET A 151 -4.73 0.49 29.71
N THR A 152 -5.98 0.20 30.03
CA THR A 152 -6.56 0.45 31.36
C THR A 152 -6.23 -0.68 32.34
N GLN A 153 -6.51 -0.49 33.64
CA GLN A 153 -6.36 -1.59 34.60
C GLN A 153 -7.28 -2.77 34.27
N ASN A 154 -8.51 -2.48 33.84
CA ASN A 154 -9.46 -3.51 33.38
C ASN A 154 -8.93 -4.31 32.18
N ASP A 155 -8.15 -3.70 31.28
CA ASP A 155 -7.52 -4.44 30.19
C ASP A 155 -6.51 -5.46 30.72
N LEU A 156 -5.66 -5.04 31.66
CA LEU A 156 -4.66 -5.93 32.26
C LEU A 156 -5.29 -7.04 33.09
N ASP A 157 -6.33 -6.73 33.88
CA ASP A 157 -7.04 -7.71 34.71
C ASP A 157 -7.74 -8.78 33.85
N ASN A 158 -8.10 -8.43 32.61
CA ASN A 158 -8.64 -9.36 31.62
C ASN A 158 -7.57 -9.95 30.68
N GLY A 159 -6.29 -9.77 30.98
CA GLY A 159 -5.17 -10.33 30.20
C GLY A 159 -5.00 -9.71 28.81
N ARG A 160 -5.56 -8.53 28.53
CA ARG A 160 -5.40 -7.83 27.26
C ARG A 160 -4.09 -7.05 27.21
N LEU A 161 -3.41 -7.13 26.08
CA LEU A 161 -2.28 -6.27 25.70
C LEU A 161 -2.69 -5.51 24.44
N ILE A 162 -2.69 -4.18 24.51
CA ILE A 162 -3.12 -3.31 23.40
C ILE A 162 -1.92 -2.51 22.91
N CYS A 163 -1.43 -2.86 21.71
CA CYS A 163 -0.41 -2.11 21.00
C CYS A 163 -1.07 -1.28 19.89
N LEU A 164 -0.95 0.04 19.98
CA LEU A 164 -1.46 0.97 18.98
C LEU A 164 -0.35 1.30 17.98
N VAL A 165 -0.63 1.08 16.70
CA VAL A 165 0.30 1.32 15.60
C VAL A 165 -0.34 2.29 14.61
N GLY A 166 0.37 3.35 14.25
CA GLY A 166 -0.01 4.25 13.17
C GLY A 166 1.08 4.33 12.12
N ILE A 167 0.69 4.41 10.85
CA ILE A 167 1.63 4.46 9.71
C ILE A 167 1.18 5.50 8.68
N ALA A 168 2.13 6.10 7.98
CA ALA A 168 1.92 7.00 6.86
C ALA A 168 2.35 6.29 5.55
N PRO A 169 1.43 5.64 4.81
CA PRO A 169 1.79 4.90 3.60
C PRO A 169 2.13 5.85 2.43
N THR A 170 3.04 5.42 1.56
CA THR A 170 3.25 6.11 0.28
C THR A 170 2.04 5.91 -0.66
N LYS A 171 1.57 7.01 -1.27
CA LYS A 171 0.43 6.99 -2.21
C LYS A 171 0.94 7.09 -3.66
N PRO A 172 0.29 6.41 -4.62
CA PRO A 172 0.71 6.47 -6.01
C PRO A 172 0.39 7.83 -6.65
N ALA A 173 1.28 8.29 -7.54
CA ALA A 173 1.01 9.44 -8.41
C ALA A 173 0.07 9.02 -9.55
N GLU A 174 -1.25 9.16 -9.34
CA GLU A 174 -2.27 8.81 -10.35
C GLU A 174 -2.30 9.80 -11.52
N PHE A 175 -2.06 11.08 -11.25
CA PHE A 175 -2.03 12.15 -12.25
C PHE A 175 -0.70 12.89 -12.19
N VAL A 176 -0.06 13.05 -13.35
CA VAL A 176 1.13 13.89 -13.51
C VAL A 176 0.73 15.11 -14.32
N ILE A 177 0.68 16.27 -13.67
CA ILE A 177 0.25 17.53 -14.28
C ILE A 177 1.48 18.42 -14.43
N PHE A 178 1.92 18.64 -15.67
CA PHE A 178 2.93 19.64 -15.99
C PHE A 178 2.26 21.00 -16.20
N ARG A 179 2.73 22.04 -15.51
CA ARG A 179 2.35 23.43 -15.77
C ARG A 179 3.56 24.11 -16.41
N VAL A 180 3.41 24.48 -17.68
CA VAL A 180 4.47 25.16 -18.45
C VAL A 180 4.04 26.60 -18.66
N GLY A 181 4.87 27.54 -18.22
CA GLY A 181 4.68 28.97 -18.37
C GLY A 181 5.96 29.62 -18.88
N GLN A 182 5.82 30.80 -19.49
CA GLN A 182 6.96 31.62 -19.89
C GLN A 182 7.50 32.37 -18.66
N TRP A 183 8.77 32.19 -18.36
CA TRP A 183 9.46 32.97 -17.34
C TRP A 183 10.15 34.16 -18.02
N THR A 184 9.73 35.38 -17.70
CA THR A 184 10.40 36.61 -18.14
C THR A 184 11.28 37.13 -17.00
N ALA A 185 12.47 37.64 -17.33
CA ALA A 185 13.51 38.04 -16.38
C ALA A 185 13.07 39.11 -15.35
N ASP A 186 11.96 39.81 -15.59
CA ASP A 186 11.39 40.82 -14.68
C ASP A 186 10.46 40.25 -13.60
N SER A 187 10.24 38.94 -13.60
CA SER A 187 9.41 38.27 -12.60
C SER A 187 10.21 38.05 -11.32
N LYS A 188 10.24 39.04 -10.43
CA LYS A 188 10.83 38.88 -9.09
C LYS A 188 10.09 37.79 -8.32
N VAL A 189 10.87 36.85 -7.77
CA VAL A 189 10.46 35.82 -6.80
C VAL A 189 9.92 36.47 -5.53
#